data_AF-A0A1F1C7B2-F1
#
_entry.id   AF-A0A1F1C7B2-F1
#
_cell.length_a   1.000
_cell.length_b   1.000
_cell.length_c   1.000
_cell.angle_alpha   90.00
_cell.angle_beta   90.00
_cell.angle_gamma   90.00
#
_symmetry.space_group_name_H-M   'P 1'
#
loop_
_entity.id
_entity.type
_entity.pdbx_description
1 polymer ?
#
loop_
_entity_poly.entity_id
_entity_poly.type
_entity_poly.pdbx_seq_one_letter_code
_entity_poly.pdbx_strand_id
1 'polypeptide(L)'
;MKPIQTKHELQFDYFSENYHQFEMDFYKWAATSTPLVFLEDDILHSMAAGQRNYFRLHHTKSRDHRDHYFYFKVSTLSQSPLTRIYAYTGHHLQKIDPHQTEKKDSLI
;
A
#
# COMPACT_ATOMS: atom_id res chain seq x y z
N MET A 1 7.43 5.07 -30.49
CA MET A 1 8.23 5.10 -29.25
C MET A 1 7.25 5.01 -28.09
N LYS A 2 7.39 4.02 -27.19
CA LYS A 2 6.60 4.01 -25.96
C LYS A 2 7.13 5.14 -25.07
N PRO A 3 6.29 6.01 -24.50
CA PRO A 3 6.78 7.06 -23.63
C PRO A 3 7.54 6.42 -22.48
N ILE A 4 8.78 6.87 -22.27
CA ILE A 4 9.53 6.61 -21.05
C ILE A 4 8.64 7.16 -19.94
N GLN A 5 8.17 6.31 -19.03
CA GLN A 5 7.49 6.76 -17.82
C GLN A 5 8.50 7.58 -17.03
N THR A 6 8.52 8.89 -17.27
CA THR A 6 9.19 9.88 -16.43
C THR A 6 8.70 9.65 -15.01
N LYS A 7 9.60 9.15 -14.14
CA LYS A 7 9.46 8.99 -12.67
C LYS A 7 8.13 9.55 -12.17
N HIS A 8 7.06 8.75 -12.26
CA HIS A 8 5.78 9.17 -11.73
C HIS A 8 6.02 9.39 -10.24
N GLU A 9 5.66 10.57 -9.73
CA GLU A 9 5.87 10.95 -8.34
C GLU A 9 4.93 10.13 -7.46
N LEU A 10 5.24 8.85 -7.30
CA LEU A 10 4.61 7.96 -6.33
C LEU A 10 5.21 8.32 -4.98
N GLN A 11 4.36 8.65 -4.03
CA GLN A 11 4.81 9.04 -2.70
C GLN A 11 3.85 8.45 -1.67
N PHE A 12 4.39 8.07 -0.52
CA PHE A 12 3.56 7.93 0.66
C PHE A 12 3.18 9.30 1.22
N ASP A 13 2.15 9.32 2.05
CA ASP A 13 1.82 10.50 2.85
C ASP A 13 2.76 10.62 4.07
N TYR A 14 4.06 10.86 3.82
CA TYR A 14 5.16 10.75 4.78
C TYR A 14 4.97 11.56 6.08
N PHE A 15 4.24 12.67 6.01
CA PHE A 15 4.03 13.56 7.15
C PHE A 15 2.74 13.25 7.94
N SER A 16 2.04 12.18 7.57
CA SER A 16 0.79 11.78 8.23
C SER A 16 1.02 10.78 9.36
N GLU A 17 0.13 10.81 10.36
CA GLU A 17 0.05 9.76 11.39
C GLU A 17 -0.21 8.38 10.77
N ASN A 18 -0.93 8.34 9.64
CA ASN A 18 -1.20 7.09 8.92
C ASN A 18 0.09 6.44 8.41
N TYR A 19 1.05 7.24 7.92
CA TYR A 19 2.34 6.70 7.51
C TYR A 19 3.13 6.16 8.70
N HIS A 20 3.12 6.84 9.85
CA HIS A 20 3.73 6.31 11.07
C HIS A 20 3.11 4.96 11.48
N GLN A 21 1.78 4.84 11.42
CA GLN A 21 1.08 3.59 11.69
C GLN A 21 1.43 2.49 10.68
N PHE A 22 1.67 2.85 9.41
CA PHE A 22 2.18 1.91 8.40
C PHE A 22 3.57 1.38 8.78
N GLU A 23 4.50 2.23 9.18
CA GLU A 23 5.82 1.80 9.65
C GLU A 23 5.70 0.82 10.82
N MET A 24 4.89 1.18 11.83
CA MET A 24 4.66 0.35 13.00
C MET A 24 4.10 -1.03 12.64
N ASP A 25 3.07 -1.08 11.79
CA ASP A 25 2.47 -2.34 11.35
C ASP A 25 3.43 -3.15 10.48
N PHE A 26 4.20 -2.49 9.61
CA PHE A 26 5.19 -3.16 8.77
C PHE A 26 6.25 -3.84 9.66
N TYR A 27 6.85 -3.13 10.60
CA TYR A 27 7.87 -3.70 11.49
C TYR A 27 7.32 -4.68 12.51
N LYS A 28 6.02 -4.62 12.83
CA LYS A 28 5.35 -5.62 13.65
C LYS A 28 5.33 -6.99 12.95
N TRP A 29 5.01 -7.02 11.66
CA TRP A 29 4.74 -8.25 10.92
C TRP A 29 5.89 -8.72 10.02
N ALA A 30 6.74 -7.83 9.52
CA ALA A 30 7.81 -8.19 8.59
C ALA A 30 8.94 -8.96 9.29
N ALA A 31 9.28 -10.11 8.71
CA ALA A 31 10.46 -10.90 9.04
C ALA A 31 11.63 -10.48 8.13
N THR A 32 12.00 -9.20 8.21
CA THR A 32 13.09 -8.62 7.43
C THR A 32 14.03 -7.82 8.32
N SER A 33 15.32 -7.87 8.02
CA SER A 33 16.33 -6.96 8.58
C SER A 33 16.52 -5.71 7.72
N THR A 34 15.97 -5.69 6.51
CA THR A 34 16.04 -4.53 5.61
C THR A 34 15.12 -3.42 6.12
N PRO A 35 15.66 -2.22 6.41
CA PRO A 35 14.85 -1.07 6.77
C PRO A 35 13.82 -0.72 5.68
N LEU A 36 12.61 -0.32 6.10
CA LEU A 36 11.50 0.00 5.21
C LEU A 36 11.88 1.05 4.15
N VAL A 37 12.68 2.05 4.51
CA VAL A 37 13.18 3.11 3.61
C VAL A 37 13.85 2.59 2.33
N PHE A 38 14.42 1.37 2.34
CA PHE A 38 15.01 0.76 1.15
C PHE A 38 14.01 -0.01 0.28
N LEU A 39 12.77 -0.18 0.76
CA LEU A 39 11.71 -0.95 0.11
C LEU A 39 10.57 -0.07 -0.39
N GLU A 40 10.49 1.20 0.06
CA GLU A 40 9.36 2.09 -0.21
C GLU A 40 9.10 2.28 -1.70
N ASP A 41 10.16 2.57 -2.47
CA ASP A 41 10.08 2.76 -3.91
C ASP A 41 9.56 1.49 -4.61
N ASP A 42 10.07 0.32 -4.23
CA ASP A 42 9.64 -0.97 -4.78
C ASP A 42 8.18 -1.29 -4.44
N ILE A 43 7.76 -0.97 -3.22
CA ILE A 43 6.36 -1.13 -2.77
C ILE A 43 5.44 -0.24 -3.59
N LEU A 44 5.77 1.05 -3.72
CA LEU A 44 5.00 2.03 -4.48
C LEU A 44 4.92 1.63 -5.96
N HIS A 45 6.06 1.28 -6.58
CA HIS A 45 6.11 0.84 -7.98
C HIS A 45 5.30 -0.43 -8.21
N SER A 46 5.39 -1.41 -7.31
CA SER A 46 4.62 -2.65 -7.40
C SER A 46 3.11 -2.41 -7.31
N MET A 47 2.67 -1.50 -6.44
CA MET A 47 1.26 -1.10 -6.33
C MET A 47 0.78 -0.36 -7.59
N ALA A 48 1.57 0.61 -8.05
CA ALA A 48 1.24 1.41 -9.23
C ALA A 48 1.18 0.56 -10.50
N ALA A 49 2.18 -0.29 -10.75
CA ALA A 49 2.24 -1.18 -11.90
C ALA A 49 1.13 -2.23 -11.89
N GLY A 50 0.78 -2.75 -10.70
CA GLY A 50 -0.32 -3.69 -10.52
C GLY A 50 -1.71 -3.04 -10.49
N GLN A 51 -1.81 -1.71 -10.67
CA GLN A 51 -3.04 -0.92 -10.54
C GLN A 51 -3.85 -1.26 -9.26
N ARG A 52 -3.13 -1.51 -8.17
CA ARG A 52 -3.70 -1.88 -6.86
C ARG A 52 -3.32 -0.86 -5.81
N ASN A 53 -4.11 -0.81 -4.76
CA ASN A 53 -3.92 0.08 -3.62
C ASN A 53 -3.51 -0.67 -2.36
N TYR A 54 -2.93 -1.87 -2.51
CA TYR A 54 -2.43 -2.65 -1.39
C TYR A 54 -1.07 -3.28 -1.70
N PHE A 55 -0.28 -3.40 -0.64
CA PHE A 55 0.96 -4.15 -0.60
C PHE A 55 0.71 -5.48 0.13
N ARG A 56 1.20 -6.59 -0.45
CA ARG A 56 1.16 -7.91 0.19
C ARG A 56 2.54 -8.26 0.74
N LEU A 57 2.65 -8.33 2.06
CA LEU A 57 3.75 -9.01 2.72
C LEU A 57 3.44 -10.51 2.73
N HIS A 58 4.19 -11.25 1.91
CA HIS A 58 4.00 -12.68 1.73
C HIS A 58 4.36 -13.46 3.01
N HIS A 59 3.71 -14.60 3.26
CA HIS A 59 3.94 -15.44 4.43
C HIS A 59 5.40 -15.86 4.65
N THR A 60 6.19 -16.02 3.58
CA THR A 60 7.63 -16.33 3.69
C THR A 60 8.47 -15.16 4.20
N LYS A 61 7.88 -13.95 4.25
CA LYS A 61 8.48 -12.70 4.70
C LYS A 61 7.77 -12.13 5.92
N SER A 62 6.79 -12.83 6.49
CA SER A 62 6.12 -12.43 7.72
C SER A 62 6.58 -13.28 8.91
N ARG A 63 6.48 -12.70 10.10
CA ARG A 63 6.89 -13.34 11.36
C ARG A 63 5.93 -14.45 11.80
N ASP A 64 4.67 -14.36 11.42
CA ASP A 64 3.62 -15.31 11.81
C ASP A 64 3.30 -16.35 10.72
N HIS A 65 4.04 -16.33 9.61
CA HIS A 65 3.84 -17.19 8.44
C HIS A 65 2.47 -17.05 7.78
N ARG A 66 1.90 -15.84 7.79
CA ARG A 66 0.66 -15.50 7.09
C ARG A 66 0.85 -14.38 6.07
N ASP A 67 -0.02 -14.34 5.07
CA ASP A 67 -0.05 -13.20 4.15
C ASP A 67 -0.69 -12.00 4.85
N HIS A 68 -0.01 -10.87 4.84
CA HIS A 68 -0.48 -9.59 5.38
C HIS A 68 -0.73 -8.61 4.23
N TYR A 69 -1.88 -7.96 4.25
CA TYR A 69 -2.31 -7.00 3.23
C TYR A 69 -2.39 -5.62 3.84
N PHE A 70 -1.55 -4.71 3.39
CA PHE A 70 -1.47 -3.31 3.81
C PHE A 70 -2.18 -2.46 2.77
N TYR A 71 -3.22 -1.73 3.16
CA TYR A 71 -4.09 -0.99 2.25
C TYR A 71 -3.83 0.50 2.31
N PHE A 72 -4.05 1.15 1.17
CA PHE A 72 -3.84 2.57 0.99
C PHE A 72 -5.04 3.19 0.27
N LYS A 73 -5.38 4.41 0.65
CA LYS A 73 -6.17 5.33 -0.17
C LYS A 73 -5.23 6.01 -1.15
N VAL A 74 -5.60 6.03 -2.42
CA VAL A 74 -4.80 6.68 -3.47
C VAL A 74 -5.49 7.97 -3.88
N SER A 75 -4.79 9.09 -3.82
CA SER A 75 -5.25 10.39 -4.32
C SER A 75 -4.25 10.94 -5.35
N THR A 76 -4.73 11.84 -6.19
CA THR A 76 -3.90 12.67 -7.06
C THR A 76 -3.97 14.12 -6.62
N LEU A 77 -2.88 14.86 -6.80
CA LEU A 77 -2.89 16.30 -6.56
C LEU A 77 -3.58 17.00 -7.74
N SER A 78 -4.49 17.93 -7.44
CA SER A 78 -5.19 18.70 -8.50
C SER A 78 -4.23 19.49 -9.39
N GLN A 79 -3.11 19.96 -8.81
CA GLN A 79 -2.07 20.70 -9.51
C GLN A 79 -1.02 19.80 -10.19
N SER A 80 -0.98 18.51 -9.85
CA SER A 80 -0.09 17.53 -10.47
C SER A 80 -0.81 16.17 -10.59
N PRO A 81 -1.65 16.00 -11.63
CA PRO A 81 -2.45 14.78 -11.82
C PRO A 81 -1.61 13.51 -12.00
N LEU A 82 -0.31 13.66 -12.29
CA LEU A 82 0.65 12.58 -12.45
C LEU A 82 1.24 12.11 -11.10
N THR A 83 1.09 12.90 -10.04
CA THR A 83 1.54 12.56 -8.68
C THR A 83 0.46 11.75 -7.98
N ARG A 84 0.82 10.57 -7.48
CA ARG A 84 -0.09 9.69 -6.73
C ARG A 84 0.41 9.60 -5.30
N ILE A 85 -0.44 10.00 -4.36
CA ILE A 85 -0.18 9.91 -2.93
C ILE A 85 -0.89 8.68 -2.38
N TYR A 86 -0.15 7.84 -1.67
CA TYR A 86 -0.63 6.64 -0.99
C TYR A 86 -0.72 6.90 0.51
N ALA A 87 -1.93 7.10 1.01
CA ALA A 87 -2.20 7.27 2.44
C ALA A 87 -2.65 5.93 3.03
N TYR A 88 -1.93 5.44 4.05
CA TYR A 88 -2.25 4.15 4.67
C TYR A 88 -3.63 4.15 5.34
N THR A 89 -4.35 3.04 5.22
CA THR A 89 -5.70 2.87 5.82
C THR A 89 -5.79 1.71 6.79
N GLY A 90 -4.74 0.88 6.90
CA GLY A 90 -4.72 -0.27 7.79
C GLY A 90 -4.31 -1.58 7.13
N HIS A 91 -4.32 -2.63 7.94
CA HIS A 91 -3.80 -3.94 7.59
C HIS A 91 -4.80 -5.06 7.89
N HIS A 92 -4.87 -6.06 7.01
CA HIS A 92 -5.68 -7.27 7.19
C HIS A 92 -4.94 -8.55 6.76
N LEU A 93 -5.29 -9.66 7.40
CA LEU A 93 -4.74 -11.01 7.12
C LEU A 93 -5.42 -11.70 5.92
N GLN A 94 -6.53 -11.14 5.47
CA GLN A 94 -7.26 -11.61 4.29
C GLN A 94 -7.29 -10.49 3.27
N LYS A 95 -7.23 -10.87 1.99
CA LYS A 95 -7.47 -9.94 0.90
C LYS A 95 -8.95 -9.53 0.94
N ILE A 96 -9.22 -8.25 1.10
CA ILE A 96 -10.57 -7.69 0.99
C ILE A 96 -10.80 -7.43 -0.50
N ASP A 97 -11.75 -8.17 -1.09
CA ASP A 97 -12.19 -7.87 -2.45
C ASP A 97 -13.18 -6.69 -2.39
N PRO A 98 -12.92 -5.59 -3.12
CA PRO A 98 -13.76 -4.40 -3.07
C PRO A 98 -15.21 -4.65 -3.55
N HIS A 99 -15.47 -5.76 -4.25
CA HIS A 99 -16.81 -6.17 -4.68
C HIS A 99 -17.62 -6.96 -3.63
N GLN A 100 -17.06 -7.26 -2.45
CA GLN A 100 -17.80 -7.94 -1.38
C GLN A 100 -18.37 -7.00 -0.31
N THR A 101 -17.91 -5.75 -0.23
CA THR A 101 -18.30 -4.83 0.86
C THR A 101 -19.69 -4.22 0.66
N GLU A 102 -20.20 -4.13 -0.57
CA GLU A 102 -21.53 -3.53 -0.85
C GLU A 102 -22.73 -4.43 -0.49
N LYS A 103 -22.53 -5.71 -0.13
CA LYS A 103 -23.64 -6.62 0.18
C LYS A 103 -24.08 -6.65 1.65
N LYS A 104 -23.39 -5.95 2.56
CA LYS A 104 -23.73 -5.99 3.99
C LYS A 104 -24.63 -4.85 4.47
N ASP A 105 -24.74 -3.75 3.73
CA ASP A 105 -25.56 -2.59 4.14
C ASP A 105 -27.00 -2.60 3.58
N SER A 106 -27.38 -3.64 2.80
CA SER A 106 -28.75 -3.78 2.27
C SER A 106 -29.63 -4.77 3.04
N LEU A 107 -29.24 -5.16 4.26
CA LEU A 107 -30.00 -6.09 5.09
C LEU A 107 -30.14 -5.60 6.53
N ILE A 108 -30.62 -4.36 6.70
CA ILE A 108 -31.27 -3.89 7.93
C ILE A 108 -32.43 -2.97 7.55
#